data_AF-A0A7J3KEA1-F1
#
_entry.id   AF-A0A7J3KEA1-F1
#
_cell.length_a   1.000
_cell.length_b   1.000
_cell.length_c   1.000
_cell.angle_alpha   90.00
_cell.angle_beta   90.00
_cell.angle_gamma   90.00
#
_symmetry.space_group_name_H-M   'P 1'
#
loop_
_entity.id
_entity.type
_entity.pdbx_description
1 polymer ?
#
loop_
_entity_poly.entity_id
_entity_poly.type
_entity_poly.pdbx_seq_one_letter_code
_entity_poly.pdbx_strand_id
1 'polypeptide(L)'
;MNTLLHFLISFIIIEIVFGDAKSYILLIILFSMLVDLDHIPYLINVKKNVFKRKFGAESRSFLHELLGLSIFSLIICILFFFISLRLLQIISLCILLHFSLDFLFGITRPLYPISNKKISLGIMKREFVYLLEILLTLILLILFLVFFYG
;
A
#
# COMPACT_ATOMS: atom_id res chain seq x y z
N MET A 1 -8.76 1.46 2.31
CA MET A 1 -7.94 0.93 1.21
C MET A 1 -8.31 1.73 -0.02
N ASN A 2 -7.45 2.68 -0.32
CA ASN A 2 -7.52 3.47 -1.53
C ASN A 2 -6.31 3.10 -2.35
N THR A 3 -6.45 2.08 -3.21
CA THR A 3 -5.35 1.54 -4.02
C THR A 3 -4.74 2.59 -4.95
N LEU A 4 -5.56 3.53 -5.42
CA LEU A 4 -5.09 4.67 -6.21
C LEU A 4 -4.17 5.57 -5.37
N LEU A 5 -4.50 5.83 -4.11
CA LEU A 5 -3.64 6.58 -3.19
C LEU A 5 -2.28 5.89 -2.99
N HIS A 6 -2.26 4.56 -2.79
CA HIS A 6 -1.01 3.79 -2.65
C HIS A 6 -0.11 3.93 -3.89
N PHE A 7 -0.68 3.80 -5.09
CA PHE A 7 0.04 4.00 -6.33
C PHE A 7 0.57 5.44 -6.46
N LEU A 8 -0.30 6.44 -6.28
CA LEU A 8 0.07 7.84 -6.46
C LEU A 8 1.17 8.27 -5.47
N ILE A 9 1.08 7.89 -4.19
CA ILE A 9 2.14 8.17 -3.21
C ILE A 9 3.45 7.51 -3.64
N SER A 10 3.40 6.23 -4.03
CA SER A 10 4.60 5.51 -4.46
C SER A 10 5.24 6.19 -5.67
N PHE A 11 4.45 6.59 -6.67
CA PHE A 11 4.94 7.29 -7.84
C PHE A 11 5.62 8.61 -7.47
N ILE A 12 4.95 9.47 -6.69
CA ILE A 12 5.47 10.79 -6.32
C ILE A 12 6.75 10.68 -5.48
N ILE A 13 6.79 9.75 -4.52
CA ILE A 13 7.96 9.57 -3.68
C ILE A 13 9.14 9.01 -4.49
N ILE A 14 8.89 8.07 -5.41
CA ILE A 14 9.92 7.58 -6.32
C ILE A 14 10.42 8.71 -7.22
N GLU A 15 9.55 9.54 -7.77
CA GLU A 15 9.96 10.69 -8.57
C GLU A 15 10.86 11.64 -7.77
N ILE A 16 10.48 11.97 -6.53
CA ILE A 16 11.26 12.86 -5.66
C ILE A 16 12.63 12.25 -5.30
N VAL A 17 12.68 10.96 -4.98
CA VAL A 17 13.91 10.30 -4.50
C VAL A 17 14.85 9.94 -5.65
N PHE A 18 14.29 9.61 -6.81
CA PHE A 18 15.01 8.94 -7.88
C PHE A 18 15.00 9.69 -9.22
N GLY A 19 14.07 10.63 -9.42
CA GLY A 19 14.00 11.52 -10.58
C GLY A 19 13.64 10.86 -11.91
N ASP A 20 13.06 9.66 -11.88
CA ASP A 20 12.78 8.86 -13.08
C ASP A 20 11.63 7.86 -12.85
N ALA A 21 10.56 8.26 -12.17
CA ALA A 21 9.44 7.36 -11.88
C ALA A 21 8.75 6.84 -13.15
N LYS A 22 8.73 7.64 -14.23
CA LYS A 22 8.13 7.27 -15.53
C LYS A 22 8.70 5.95 -16.07
N SER A 23 10.02 5.79 -16.03
CA SER A 23 10.70 4.59 -16.53
C SER A 23 10.36 3.31 -15.74
N TYR A 24 9.87 3.45 -14.51
CA TYR A 24 9.52 2.33 -13.64
C TYR A 24 8.01 2.21 -13.37
N ILE A 25 7.16 2.95 -14.07
CA ILE A 25 5.72 3.07 -13.75
C ILE A 25 5.01 1.71 -13.58
N LEU A 26 5.34 0.72 -14.42
CA LEU A 26 4.75 -0.62 -14.32
C LEU A 26 5.13 -1.32 -13.01
N LEU A 27 6.38 -1.17 -12.56
CA LEU A 27 6.82 -1.73 -11.27
C LEU A 27 6.17 -0.99 -10.11
N ILE A 28 6.02 0.33 -10.23
CA ILE A 28 5.35 1.14 -9.21
C ILE A 28 3.90 0.68 -9.06
N ILE A 29 3.16 0.56 -10.16
CA ILE A 29 1.79 0.04 -10.17
C ILE A 29 1.76 -1.36 -9.55
N LEU A 30 2.61 -2.27 -10.03
CA LEU A 30 2.60 -3.66 -9.58
C LEU A 30 2.83 -3.74 -8.07
N PHE A 31 3.92 -3.16 -7.56
CA PHE A 31 4.34 -3.34 -6.16
C PHE A 31 3.63 -2.43 -5.17
N SER A 32 3.03 -1.31 -5.60
CA SER A 32 2.13 -0.53 -4.73
C SER A 32 0.75 -1.19 -4.56
N MET A 33 0.34 -2.06 -5.49
CA MET A 33 -0.95 -2.76 -5.46
C MET A 33 -0.83 -4.24 -5.06
N LEU A 34 0.37 -4.83 -5.09
CA LEU A 34 0.57 -6.26 -4.89
C LEU A 34 0.02 -6.74 -3.55
N VAL A 35 0.25 -5.97 -2.49
CA VAL A 35 -0.22 -6.30 -1.14
C VAL A 35 -1.75 -6.23 -1.05
N ASP A 36 -2.37 -5.28 -1.78
CA ASP A 36 -3.83 -5.11 -1.87
C ASP A 36 -4.55 -6.30 -2.54
N LEU A 37 -3.85 -7.16 -3.29
CA LEU A 37 -4.45 -8.33 -3.94
C LEU A 37 -5.05 -9.32 -2.93
N ASP A 38 -4.58 -9.29 -1.69
CA ASP A 38 -5.09 -10.15 -0.63
C ASP A 38 -6.52 -9.81 -0.16
N HIS A 39 -7.04 -8.67 -0.61
CA HIS A 39 -8.44 -8.26 -0.42
C HIS A 39 -9.40 -8.93 -1.40
N ILE A 40 -8.91 -9.50 -2.52
CA ILE A 40 -9.75 -10.12 -3.55
C ILE A 40 -10.61 -11.27 -2.98
N PRO A 41 -10.08 -12.22 -2.17
CA PRO A 41 -10.91 -13.24 -1.54
C PRO A 41 -12.04 -12.66 -0.68
N TYR A 42 -11.76 -11.61 0.08
CA TYR A 42 -12.78 -10.94 0.89
C TYR A 42 -13.86 -10.26 0.02
N LEU A 43 -13.46 -9.58 -1.05
CA LEU A 43 -14.36 -8.98 -2.03
C LEU A 43 -15.31 -10.02 -2.66
N ILE A 44 -14.77 -11.17 -3.06
CA ILE A 44 -15.54 -12.30 -3.61
C ILE A 44 -16.56 -12.82 -2.59
N ASN A 45 -16.21 -12.87 -1.31
CA ASN A 45 -17.10 -13.34 -0.25
C ASN A 45 -18.22 -12.34 0.08
N VAL A 46 -17.98 -11.03 -0.10
CA VAL A 46 -18.91 -9.98 0.33
C VAL A 46 -19.81 -9.47 -0.80
N LYS A 47 -19.58 -9.85 -2.07
CA LYS A 47 -20.34 -9.61 -3.33
C LYS A 47 -21.57 -8.68 -3.29
N LYS A 48 -22.58 -8.94 -2.46
CA LYS A 48 -23.83 -8.16 -2.40
C LYS A 48 -23.82 -6.97 -1.43
N ASN A 49 -22.85 -6.88 -0.52
CA ASN A 49 -22.79 -5.87 0.54
C ASN A 49 -21.49 -5.05 0.53
N VAL A 50 -20.76 -5.02 -0.60
CA VAL A 50 -19.45 -4.33 -0.71
C VAL A 50 -19.56 -2.84 -0.36
N PHE A 51 -20.64 -2.18 -0.77
CA PHE A 51 -20.89 -0.77 -0.41
C PHE A 51 -21.31 -0.56 1.05
N LYS A 52 -21.82 -1.59 1.73
CA LYS A 52 -22.28 -1.52 3.13
C LYS A 52 -21.22 -1.97 4.13
N ARG A 53 -20.29 -2.84 3.74
CA ARG A 53 -19.22 -3.34 4.61
C ARG A 53 -17.97 -2.47 4.47
N LYS A 54 -17.53 -1.91 5.59
CA LYS A 54 -16.26 -1.16 5.67
C LYS A 54 -15.10 -2.15 5.61
N PHE A 55 -14.14 -1.94 4.70
CA PHE A 55 -12.84 -2.62 4.74
C PHE A 55 -12.15 -2.31 6.07
N GLY A 56 -11.60 -3.35 6.70
CA GLY A 56 -10.96 -3.27 8.00
C GLY A 56 -10.02 -4.45 8.17
N ALA A 57 -9.51 -4.67 9.38
CA ALA A 57 -8.55 -5.75 9.62
C ALA A 57 -8.99 -7.14 9.11
N GLU A 58 -10.30 -7.43 9.10
CA GLU A 58 -10.84 -8.72 8.65
C GLU A 58 -10.82 -8.92 7.13
N SER A 59 -10.67 -7.85 6.36
CA SER A 59 -10.50 -7.97 4.91
C SER A 59 -9.06 -8.25 4.50
N ARG A 60 -8.12 -8.25 5.46
CA ARG A 60 -6.67 -8.46 5.25
C ARG A 60 -6.26 -9.88 5.59
N SER A 61 -5.33 -10.43 4.83
CA SER A 61 -4.61 -11.65 5.15
C SER A 61 -3.40 -11.36 6.05
N PHE A 62 -2.64 -12.39 6.44
CA PHE A 62 -1.39 -12.19 7.17
C PHE A 62 -0.30 -11.53 6.32
N LEU A 63 -0.41 -11.57 4.99
CA LEU A 63 0.53 -10.90 4.08
C LEU A 63 0.44 -9.37 4.20
N HIS A 64 -0.69 -8.84 4.68
CA HIS A 64 -0.91 -7.42 4.91
C HIS A 64 -0.49 -6.94 6.31
N GLU A 65 0.13 -7.82 7.11
CA GLU A 65 0.49 -7.57 8.50
C GLU A 65 2.01 -7.66 8.70
N LEU A 66 2.52 -7.46 9.92
CA LEU A 66 3.97 -7.42 10.20
C LEU A 66 4.70 -8.71 9.77
N LEU A 67 4.05 -9.86 9.92
CA LEU A 67 4.61 -11.14 9.44
C LEU A 67 4.72 -11.16 7.91
N GLY A 68 3.74 -10.63 7.19
CA GLY A 68 3.78 -10.43 5.76
C GLY A 68 4.93 -9.52 5.32
N LEU A 69 5.09 -8.37 5.99
CA LEU A 69 6.21 -7.47 5.76
C LEU A 69 7.56 -8.19 5.94
N SER A 70 7.69 -9.02 6.97
CA SER A 70 8.91 -9.80 7.23
C SER A 70 9.20 -10.80 6.09
N ILE A 71 8.17 -11.43 5.54
CA ILE A 71 8.29 -12.33 4.38
C ILE A 71 8.71 -11.55 3.13
N PHE A 72 8.10 -10.39 2.86
CA PHE A 72 8.50 -9.53 1.75
C PHE A 72 9.95 -9.06 1.90
N SER A 73 10.39 -8.69 3.10
CA SER A 73 11.77 -8.34 3.38
C SER A 73 12.74 -9.49 3.08
N LEU A 74 12.40 -10.71 3.48
CA LEU A 74 13.22 -11.89 3.16
C LEU A 74 13.30 -12.13 1.65
N ILE A 75 12.18 -12.01 0.93
CA ILE A 75 12.13 -12.13 -0.54
C ILE A 75 13.03 -11.06 -1.18
N ILE A 76 12.95 -9.81 -0.73
CA ILE A 76 13.80 -8.71 -1.21
C ILE A 76 15.28 -9.02 -0.95
N CYS A 77 15.65 -9.54 0.22
CA CYS A 77 17.02 -9.95 0.51
C CYS A 77 17.52 -11.05 -0.43
N ILE A 78 16.66 -11.99 -0.83
CA ILE A 78 17.01 -13.01 -1.81
C ILE A 78 17.14 -12.40 -3.21
N LEU A 79 16.21 -11.53 -3.61
CA LEU A 79 16.20 -10.86 -4.91
C LEU A 79 17.41 -9.94 -5.13
N PHE A 80 18.04 -9.46 -4.05
CA PHE A 80 19.28 -8.69 -4.10
C PHE A 80 20.39 -9.37 -4.90
N PHE A 81 20.44 -10.71 -4.93
CA PHE A 81 21.45 -11.46 -5.68
C PHE A 81 21.15 -11.56 -7.19
N PHE A 82 19.93 -11.24 -7.63
CA PHE A 82 19.45 -11.51 -8.99
C PHE A 82 19.03 -10.26 -9.76
N ILE A 83 18.75 -9.16 -9.08
CA ILE A 83 18.16 -7.95 -9.66
C ILE A 83 19.05 -6.73 -9.34
N SER A 84 19.05 -5.72 -10.22
CA SER A 84 19.79 -4.49 -9.98
C SER A 84 19.34 -3.78 -8.69
N LEU A 85 20.30 -3.16 -8.00
CA LEU A 85 20.06 -2.43 -6.76
C LEU A 85 18.96 -1.37 -6.90
N ARG A 86 18.93 -0.67 -8.05
CA ARG A 86 17.93 0.37 -8.33
C ARG A 86 16.50 -0.18 -8.34
N LEU A 87 16.29 -1.31 -9.02
CA LEU A 87 14.99 -1.98 -9.07
C LEU A 87 14.59 -2.46 -7.68
N LEU A 88 15.54 -3.04 -6.93
CA LEU A 88 15.28 -3.50 -5.57
C LEU A 88 14.86 -2.37 -4.64
N GLN A 89 15.54 -1.22 -4.71
CA GLN A 89 15.20 -0.02 -3.95
C GLN A 89 13.78 0.47 -4.26
N ILE A 90 13.41 0.53 -5.53
CA ILE A 90 12.08 0.92 -5.98
C ILE A 90 11.01 -0.03 -5.45
N ILE A 91 11.20 -1.34 -5.61
CA ILE A 91 10.27 -2.37 -5.13
C ILE A 91 10.10 -2.27 -3.61
N SER A 92 11.22 -2.18 -2.89
CA SER A 92 11.23 -2.10 -1.43
C SER A 92 10.51 -0.85 -0.94
N LEU A 93 10.72 0.28 -1.60
CA LEU A 93 10.10 1.55 -1.24
C LEU A 93 8.59 1.53 -1.49
N CYS A 94 8.11 0.99 -2.61
CA CYS A 94 6.68 0.79 -2.86
C CYS A 94 6.01 -0.02 -1.75
N ILE A 95 6.60 -1.17 -1.40
CA ILE A 95 6.07 -2.05 -0.35
C ILE A 95 6.09 -1.32 1.00
N LEU A 96 7.20 -0.67 1.36
CA LEU A 96 7.32 0.05 2.63
C LEU A 96 6.28 1.18 2.74
N LEU A 97 6.09 1.97 1.67
CA LEU A 97 5.10 3.05 1.64
C LEU A 97 3.68 2.51 1.78
N HIS A 98 3.37 1.39 1.12
CA HIS A 98 2.09 0.71 1.25
C HIS A 98 1.80 0.35 2.72
N PHE A 99 2.70 -0.41 3.36
CA PHE A 99 2.55 -0.78 4.77
C PHE A 99 2.49 0.44 5.69
N SER A 100 3.28 1.48 5.42
CA SER A 100 3.32 2.69 6.24
C SER A 100 1.99 3.43 6.20
N LEU A 101 1.39 3.60 5.02
CA LEU A 101 0.09 4.26 4.89
C LEU A 101 -1.01 3.47 5.60
N ASP A 102 -1.02 2.16 5.41
CA ASP A 102 -2.01 1.29 6.02
C ASP A 102 -1.84 1.13 7.54
N PHE A 103 -0.62 1.29 8.05
CA PHE A 103 -0.33 1.35 9.48
C PHE A 103 -0.75 2.70 10.09
N LEU A 104 -0.54 3.81 9.38
CA LEU A 104 -0.89 5.16 9.83
C LEU A 104 -2.41 5.37 9.90
N PHE A 105 -3.13 4.95 8.85
CA PHE A 105 -4.55 5.28 8.68
C PHE A 105 -5.48 4.10 8.93
N GLY A 106 -4.97 2.87 8.91
CA GLY A 106 -5.75 1.65 9.01
C GLY A 106 -5.91 1.09 10.42
N ILE A 107 -6.64 -0.03 10.47
CA ILE A 107 -6.69 -0.94 11.63
C ILE A 107 -5.95 -2.20 11.20
N THR A 108 -4.89 -2.55 11.92
CA THR A 108 -4.00 -3.68 11.63
C THR A 108 -4.13 -4.77 12.69
N ARG A 109 -3.66 -5.97 12.40
CA ARG A 109 -3.43 -7.08 13.33
C ARG A 109 -1.99 -7.54 13.17
N PRO A 110 -1.01 -6.82 13.74
CA PRO A 110 0.40 -7.00 13.37
C PRO A 110 0.91 -8.43 13.57
N LEU A 111 0.39 -9.15 14.56
CA LEU A 111 0.80 -10.52 14.86
C LEU A 111 -0.14 -11.59 14.27
N TYR A 112 -1.05 -11.25 13.34
CA TYR A 112 -1.90 -12.24 12.70
C TYR A 112 -1.07 -13.19 11.80
N PRO A 113 -1.26 -14.52 11.85
CA PRO A 113 -2.37 -15.24 12.47
C PRO A 113 -2.19 -15.68 13.94
N ILE A 114 -1.03 -15.41 14.54
CA ILE A 114 -0.72 -15.79 15.93
C ILE A 114 -1.64 -15.06 16.92
N SER A 115 -1.98 -13.79 16.63
CA SER A 115 -2.94 -13.02 17.41
C SER A 115 -3.89 -12.21 16.52
N ASN A 116 -5.17 -12.24 16.87
CA ASN A 116 -6.22 -11.45 16.22
C ASN A 116 -6.42 -10.06 16.83
N LYS A 117 -5.52 -9.61 17.72
CA LYS A 117 -5.62 -8.31 18.38
C LYS A 117 -5.54 -7.19 17.33
N LYS A 118 -6.61 -6.41 17.22
CA LYS A 118 -6.70 -5.23 16.36
C LYS A 118 -6.00 -4.04 17.02
N ILE A 119 -5.15 -3.36 16.28
CA ILE A 119 -4.43 -2.15 16.71
C ILE A 119 -4.73 -1.04 15.70
N SER A 120 -4.88 0.18 16.21
CA SER A 120 -4.91 1.39 15.41
C SER A 120 -4.06 2.41 16.14
N LEU A 121 -3.28 3.21 15.40
CA LEU A 121 -2.51 4.30 15.99
C LEU A 121 -3.40 5.43 16.52
N GLY A 122 -4.67 5.47 16.11
CA GLY A 122 -5.61 6.47 16.61
C GLY A 122 -5.26 7.91 16.24
N ILE A 123 -4.42 8.10 15.21
CA ILE A 123 -3.96 9.43 14.76
C ILE A 123 -5.14 10.35 14.44
N MET A 124 -6.22 9.76 13.91
CA MET A 124 -7.41 10.52 13.54
C MET A 124 -8.68 9.66 13.64
N LYS A 125 -9.83 10.31 13.90
CA LYS A 125 -11.13 9.60 13.85
C LYS A 125 -11.37 9.09 12.43
N ARG A 126 -11.97 7.90 12.34
CA ARG A 126 -12.18 7.17 11.07
C ARG A 126 -12.98 7.97 10.03
N GLU A 127 -13.89 8.82 10.44
CA GLU A 127 -14.67 9.69 9.55
C GLU A 127 -13.79 10.70 8.79
N PHE A 128 -12.79 11.27 9.46
CA PHE A 128 -11.85 12.21 8.83
C PHE A 128 -10.78 11.49 8.00
N VAL A 129 -10.47 10.21 8.30
CA VAL A 129 -9.54 9.40 7.49
C VAL A 129 -10.03 9.28 6.06
N TYR A 130 -11.31 9.01 5.85
CA TYR A 130 -11.88 8.93 4.50
C TYR A 130 -11.78 10.27 3.74
N LEU A 131 -12.08 11.38 4.41
CA LEU A 131 -11.97 12.71 3.80
C LEU A 131 -10.51 13.03 3.44
N LEU A 132 -9.58 12.71 4.33
CA LEU A 132 -8.15 12.90 4.11
C LEU A 132 -7.65 12.03 2.94
N GLU A 133 -8.04 10.75 2.87
CA GLU A 133 -7.67 9.87 1.76
C GLU A 133 -8.14 10.45 0.42
N ILE A 134 -9.37 10.97 0.34
CA ILE A 134 -9.90 11.60 -0.89
C ILE A 134 -9.09 12.86 -1.24
N LEU A 135 -8.88 13.75 -0.27
CA LEU A 135 -8.15 14.99 -0.47
C LEU A 135 -6.70 14.72 -0.94
N LEU A 136 -6.00 13.81 -0.26
CA LEU A 136 -4.65 13.41 -0.63
C LEU A 136 -4.62 12.81 -2.03
N THR A 137 -5.58 11.95 -2.37
CA THR A 137 -5.66 11.34 -3.71
C THR A 137 -5.77 12.41 -4.79
N LEU A 138 -6.62 13.42 -4.59
CA LEU A 138 -6.79 14.51 -5.56
C LEU A 138 -5.51 15.33 -5.72
N ILE A 139 -4.87 15.70 -4.60
CA ILE A 139 -3.61 16.47 -4.62
C ILE A 139 -2.52 15.68 -5.34
N LEU A 140 -2.36 14.41 -5.00
CA LEU A 140 -1.33 13.57 -5.59
C LEU A 140 -1.61 13.22 -7.05
N LEU A 141 -2.88 13.16 -7.45
CA LEU A 141 -3.24 12.99 -8.85
C LEU A 141 -2.84 14.22 -9.67
N ILE A 142 -3.04 15.43 -9.14
CA ILE A 142 -2.57 16.67 -9.80
C ILE A 142 -1.04 16.63 -9.93
N LEU A 143 -0.33 16.31 -8.85
CA LEU A 143 1.13 16.19 -8.89
C LEU A 143 1.59 15.11 -9.88
N PHE A 144 0.90 13.97 -9.93
CA PHE A 144 1.18 12.91 -10.89
C PHE A 144 1.07 13.44 -12.31
N LEU A 145 0.00 14.16 -12.65
CA LEU A 145 -0.16 14.73 -13.99
C LEU A 145 0.94 15.73 -14.33
N VAL A 146 1.34 16.57 -13.36
CA VAL A 146 2.44 17.52 -13.53
C VAL A 146 3.76 16.80 -13.79
N PHE A 147 4.13 15.82 -12.98
CA PHE A 147 5.38 15.08 -13.17
C PHE A 147 5.34 14.17 -14.38
N PHE A 148 4.18 13.59 -14.73
CA PHE A 148 4.06 12.63 -15.81
C PHE A 148 4.07 13.30 -17.20
N TYR A 149 3.43 14.46 -17.34
CA TYR A 149 3.32 15.17 -18.62
C TYR A 149 4.18 16.43 -18.74
N GLY A 150 4.60 17.02 -17.63
CA GLY A 150 5.68 18.01 -17.58
C GLY A 150 7.04 17.35 -17.80
#